data_AF-A0A0V0Z7Y6-F1
#
_entry.id   AF-A0A0V0Z7Y6-F1
#
_cell.length_a   1.000
_cell.length_b   1.000
_cell.length_c   1.000
_cell.angle_alpha   90.00
_cell.angle_beta   90.00
_cell.angle_gamma   90.00
#
_symmetry.space_group_name_H-M   'P 1'
#
loop_
_entity.id
_entity.type
_entity.pdbx_description
1 polymer ?
#
loop_
_entity_poly.entity_id
_entity_poly.type
_entity_poly.pdbx_seq_one_letter_code
_entity_poly.pdbx_strand_id
1 'polypeptide(L)' 'MSNGVLSREWDARGTNKKMLLPVILRTRVPEVLEMIHNHLTSGHLGGEVAKSLEKIRQRFYWPQQREHAED' A
#
# COMPACT_ATOMS: atom_id res chain seq x y z
N MET A 1 -8.24 -5.10 16.29
CA MET A 1 -6.82 -4.68 16.31
C MET A 1 -6.02 -5.85 16.86
N SER A 2 -4.90 -6.18 16.24
CA SER A 2 -4.02 -7.26 16.67
C SER A 2 -2.61 -6.71 16.81
N ASN A 3 -1.96 -6.92 17.96
CA ASN A 3 -0.62 -6.39 18.25
C ASN A 3 -0.48 -4.88 18.05
N GLY A 4 -1.52 -4.10 18.38
CA GLY A 4 -1.53 -2.64 18.19
C GLY A 4 -1.70 -2.18 16.73
N VAL A 5 -1.87 -3.10 15.79
CA VAL A 5 -2.13 -2.80 14.39
C VAL A 5 -3.63 -2.88 14.11
N LEU A 6 -4.18 -1.80 13.54
CA LEU A 6 -5.53 -1.81 12.98
C LEU A 6 -5.47 -2.45 11.60
N SER A 7 -6.37 -3.39 11.33
CA SER A 7 -6.45 -4.05 10.02
C SER A 7 -7.86 -3.91 9.45
N ARG A 8 -7.95 -3.83 8.12
CA ARG A 8 -9.19 -3.80 7.36
C ARG A 8 -9.30 -5.04 6.49
N GLU A 9 -10.48 -5.66 6.47
CA GLU A 9 -10.76 -6.74 5.53
C GLU A 9 -10.84 -6.19 4.10
N TRP A 10 -10.11 -6.84 3.21
CA TRP A 10 -10.05 -6.57 1.78
C TRP A 10 -10.38 -7.83 1.01
N ASP A 11 -11.31 -7.71 0.06
CA ASP A 11 -11.62 -8.75 -0.89
C ASP A 11 -10.64 -8.66 -2.07
N ALA A 12 -9.80 -9.68 -2.22
CA ALA A 12 -8.90 -9.75 -3.35
C ALA A 12 -9.72 -10.07 -4.61
N ARG A 13 -10.14 -9.01 -5.32
CA ARG A 13 -10.98 -9.08 -6.52
C ARG A 13 -10.59 -10.24 -7.43
N GLY A 14 -11.55 -11.13 -7.71
CA GLY A 14 -11.34 -12.31 -8.56
C GLY A 14 -10.93 -13.57 -7.81
N THR A 15 -10.77 -13.49 -6.49
CA THR A 15 -10.58 -14.65 -5.62
C THR A 15 -11.57 -14.56 -4.47
N ASN A 16 -12.15 -15.69 -4.03
CA ASN A 16 -13.04 -15.72 -2.86
C ASN A 16 -12.26 -15.63 -1.53
N LYS A 17 -11.11 -14.94 -1.56
CA LYS A 17 -10.14 -14.85 -0.46
C LYS A 17 -10.23 -13.47 0.17
N LYS A 18 -10.56 -13.48 1.45
CA LYS A 18 -10.49 -12.32 2.31
C LYS A 18 -9.08 -12.19 2.86
N MET A 19 -8.52 -10.99 2.77
CA MET A 19 -7.22 -10.64 3.33
C MET A 19 -7.38 -9.51 4.34
N LEU A 20 -6.60 -9.53 5.41
CA LEU A 20 -6.54 -8.43 6.36
C LEU A 20 -5.36 -7.54 6.00
N LEU A 21 -5.64 -6.30 5.61
CA LEU A 21 -4.61 -5.31 5.30
C LEU A 21 -4.40 -4.40 6.52
N PRO A 22 -3.15 -4.20 6.99
CA PRO A 22 -2.85 -3.17 7.98
C PRO A 22 -3.25 -1.78 7.47
N VAL A 23 -3.86 -1.00 8.35
CA VAL A 23 -4.32 0.37 8.11
C VAL A 23 -3.19 1.35 8.44
N ILE A 24 -2.81 2.15 7.46
CA ILE A 24 -1.85 3.24 7.63
C ILE A 24 -2.61 4.54 7.89
N LEU A 25 -2.18 5.28 8.92
CA LEU A 25 -2.65 6.63 9.16
C LEU A 25 -2.20 7.54 8.02
N ARG A 26 -3.09 8.41 7.54
CA ARG A 26 -2.77 9.31 6.41
C ARG A 26 -1.47 10.09 6.61
N THR A 27 -1.20 10.53 7.83
CA THR A 27 0.02 11.27 8.18
C THR A 27 1.31 10.46 7.99
N ARG A 28 1.22 9.12 8.04
CA ARG A 28 2.34 8.19 7.88
C ARG A 28 2.45 7.59 6.48
N VAL A 29 1.50 7.88 5.59
CA VAL A 29 1.55 7.44 4.19
C VAL A 29 2.83 7.88 3.48
N PRO A 30 3.29 9.15 3.55
CA PRO A 30 4.53 9.56 2.89
C PRO A 30 5.74 8.78 3.43
N GLU A 31 5.86 8.58 4.74
CA GLU A 31 6.96 7.80 5.35
C GLU A 31 6.99 6.35 4.86
N VAL A 32 5.81 5.70 4.75
CA VAL A 32 5.72 4.33 4.25
C VAL A 32 6.03 4.27 2.75
N LEU A 33 5.56 5.23 1.96
CA LEU A 33 5.90 5.31 0.54
C LEU A 33 7.39 5.56 0.32
N GLU A 34 8.03 6.38 1.16
CA GLU A 34 9.47 6.66 1.13
C GLU A 34 10.29 5.42 1.51
N MET A 35 9.93 4.72 2.59
CA MET A 35 10.60 3.48 3.00
C MET A 35 10.56 2.42 1.90
N ILE A 36 9.42 2.30 1.22
CA ILE A 36 9.26 1.33 0.13
C ILE A 36 9.99 1.78 -1.13
N HIS A 37 10.00 3.09 -1.44
CA HIS A 37 10.88 3.63 -2.47
C HIS A 37 12.34 3.34 -2.16
N ASN A 38 12.85 3.67 -0.97
CA ASN A 38 14.25 3.42 -0.64
C ASN A 38 14.63 1.94 -0.77
N HIS A 39 13.73 1.03 -0.39
CA HIS A 39 13.92 -0.41 -0.55
C HIS A 39 13.84 -0.89 -2.02
N LEU A 40 13.07 -0.25 -2.90
CA LEU A 40 12.89 -0.64 -4.31
C LEU A 40 13.84 0.11 -5.27
N THR A 41 14.09 1.39 -5.03
CA THR A 41 14.99 2.28 -5.77
C THR A 41 16.46 1.94 -5.55
N SER A 42 16.79 1.05 -4.61
CA SER A 42 18.11 0.40 -4.59
C SER A 42 18.38 -0.47 -5.84
N GLY A 43 17.44 -0.55 -6.81
CA GLY A 43 17.57 -1.34 -8.04
C GLY A 43 17.24 -0.70 -9.41
N HIS A 44 16.25 0.20 -9.59
CA HIS A 44 15.92 0.67 -10.96
C HIS A 44 15.10 1.96 -11.10
N LEU A 45 15.19 2.55 -12.30
CA LEU A 45 14.73 3.88 -12.74
C LEU A 45 13.21 3.97 -12.98
N GLY A 46 12.56 5.00 -12.39
CA GLY A 46 11.45 5.80 -12.94
C GLY A 46 10.09 5.16 -13.30
N GLY A 47 10.06 4.00 -13.96
CA GLY A 47 8.84 3.36 -14.46
C GLY A 47 8.14 2.42 -13.46
N GLU A 48 8.73 2.21 -12.30
CA GLU A 48 8.25 1.26 -11.29
C GLU A 48 7.29 1.87 -10.28
N VAL A 49 7.10 3.19 -10.26
CA VAL A 49 6.28 3.85 -9.22
C VAL A 49 4.83 3.37 -9.28
N ALA A 50 4.22 3.29 -10.47
CA ALA A 50 2.85 2.81 -10.64
C ALA A 50 2.69 1.31 -10.29
N LYS A 51 3.63 0.46 -10.74
CA LYS A 51 3.65 -0.99 -10.39
C LYS A 51 3.91 -1.22 -8.91
N SER A 52 4.75 -0.38 -8.30
CA SER A 52 5.05 -0.41 -6.87
C SER A 52 3.84 0.03 -6.07
N LEU A 53 3.17 1.09 -6.49
CA LEU A 53 1.95 1.56 -5.84
C LEU A 53 0.85 0.48 -5.88
N GLU A 54 0.65 -0.20 -7.00
CA GLU A 54 -0.30 -1.32 -7.07
C GLU A 54 0.05 -2.47 -6.11
N LYS A 55 1.33 -2.85 -6.01
CA LYS A 55 1.80 -3.85 -5.04
C LYS A 55 1.62 -3.38 -3.58
N ILE A 56 1.83 -2.10 -3.30
CA ILE A 56 1.62 -1.51 -1.97
C ILE A 56 0.14 -1.53 -1.62
N ARG A 57 -0.74 -1.21 -2.58
CA ARG A 57 -2.19 -1.22 -2.43
C ARG A 57 -2.76 -2.62 -2.13
N GLN A 58 -2.02 -3.68 -2.50
CA GLN A 58 -2.35 -5.07 -2.15
C GLN A 58 -1.90 -5.48 -0.75
N ARG A 59 -1.00 -4.71 -0.11
CA ARG A 59 -0.40 -5.04 1.19
C ARG A 59 -0.83 -4.12 2.32
N PHE A 60 -1.23 -2.89 2.01
CA PHE A 60 -1.62 -1.88 2.99
C PHE A 60 -2.91 -1.19 2.56
N TYR A 61 -3.67 -0.74 3.55
CA TYR A 61 -4.85 0.07 3.35
C TYR A 61 -4.66 1.48 3.92
N TRP A 62 -5.07 2.52 3.19
CA TRP A 62 -5.25 3.86 3.75
C TRP A 62 -6.47 4.59 3.14
N PRO A 63 -7.07 5.56 3.86
CA PRO A 63 -8.14 6.38 3.30
C PRO A 63 -7.62 7.19 2.10
N GLN A 64 -8.40 7.28 1.01
CA GLN A 64 -8.04 7.97 -0.25
C GLN A 64 -6.95 7.32 -1.10
N GLN A 65 -6.68 6.03 -0.87
CA GLN A 65 -5.70 5.25 -1.63
C GLN A 65 -5.86 5.29 -3.16
N ARG A 66 -7.07 5.57 -3.66
CA ARG A 66 -7.39 5.67 -5.10
C ARG A 66 -7.24 7.07 -5.69
N GLU A 67 -7.17 8.11 -4.86
CA GLU A 67 -7.07 9.51 -5.32
C GLU A 67 -5.62 9.90 -5.69
N HIS A 68 -4.63 9.09 -5.30
CA HIS A 68 -3.22 9.24 -5.69
C HIS A 68 -2.83 8.40 -6.93
N ALA A 69 -3.78 8.11 -7.83
CA ALA A 69 -3.52 7.28 -9.03
C ALA A 69 -3.35 8.09 -10.32
N GLU A 70 -3.40 9.43 -10.28
CA GLU A 70 -3.47 10.28 -11.48
C GLU A 70 -2.51 11.48 -11.31
N ASP A 71 -1.30 11.36 -11.86
CA ASP A 71 -0.80 12.08 -13.06
C ASP A 71 0.39 11.31 -13.64
#